data_AF-X7F3G6-F1
#
_entry.id   AF-X7F3G6-F1
#
_cell.length_a   1.000
_cell.length_b   1.000
_cell.length_c   1.000
_cell.angle_alpha   90.00
_cell.angle_beta   90.00
_cell.angle_gamma   90.00
#
_symmetry.space_group_name_H-M   'P 1'
#
loop_
_entity.id
_entity.type
_entity.pdbx_description
1 polymer ?
#
loop_
_entity_poly.entity_id
_entity_poly.type
_entity_poly.pdbx_seq_one_letter_code
_entity_poly.pdbx_strand_id
1 'polypeptide(L)' 'MAQTRDNTKQAQVIDENLKRVYQDMLDQKVPDRFLDLLSQLKEQEQKPEQGGSSR' A
#
# COMPACT_ATOMS: atom_id res chain seq x y z
N MET A 1 12.18 38.03 -1.09
CA MET A 1 11.64 37.12 -2.13
C MET A 1 12.61 35.99 -2.54
N ALA A 2 13.68 35.70 -1.78
CA ALA A 2 14.62 34.61 -2.09
C ALA A 2 14.24 33.30 -1.36
N GLN A 3 13.90 33.35 -0.07
CA GLN A 3 13.54 32.17 0.74
C GLN A 3 12.38 31.32 0.21
N THR A 4 11.42 31.90 -0.50
CA THR A 4 10.30 31.14 -1.09
C THR A 4 10.76 30.25 -2.24
N ARG A 5 11.73 30.71 -3.04
CA ARG A 5 12.26 29.95 -4.18
C ARG A 5 13.10 28.76 -3.72
N ASP A 6 13.84 28.91 -2.62
CA ASP A 6 14.61 27.80 -2.03
C ASP A 6 13.70 26.74 -1.42
N ASN A 7 12.60 27.14 -0.77
CA ASN A 7 11.57 26.20 -0.31
C ASN A 7 10.93 25.41 -1.46
N THR A 8 10.64 26.05 -2.59
CA THR A 8 10.07 25.35 -3.75
C THR A 8 11.04 24.32 -4.33
N LYS A 9 12.33 24.66 -4.44
CA LYS A 9 13.36 23.72 -4.91
C LYS A 9 13.54 22.54 -3.95
N GLN A 10 13.53 22.79 -2.64
CA GLN A 10 13.60 21.72 -1.63
C GLN A 10 12.39 20.80 -1.69
N ALA A 11 11.17 21.35 -1.81
CA ALA A 11 9.95 20.56 -1.95
C ALA A 11 9.98 19.68 -3.22
N GLN A 12 10.45 20.22 -4.35
CA GLN A 12 10.60 19.47 -5.60
C GLN A 12 11.55 18.28 -5.45
N VAL A 13 12.70 18.48 -4.80
CA VAL A 13 13.67 17.41 -4.56
C VAL A 13 13.10 16.34 -3.63
N ILE A 14 12.34 16.73 -2.61
CA ILE A 14 11.65 15.77 -1.71
C ILE A 14 10.64 14.94 -2.51
N ASP A 15 9.81 15.59 -3.33
CA ASP A 15 8.82 14.92 -4.17
C ASP A 15 9.45 13.94 -5.17
N GLU A 16 10.56 14.32 -5.81
CA GLU A 16 11.29 13.47 -6.75
C GLU A 16 11.86 12.22 -6.05
N ASN A 17 12.44 12.40 -4.86
CA ASN A 17 12.97 11.28 -4.08
C ASN A 17 11.86 10.33 -3.62
N LEU A 18 10.73 10.86 -3.13
CA LEU A 18 9.58 10.04 -2.74
C LEU A 18 9.04 9.24 -3.94
N LYS A 19 8.83 9.90 -5.09
CA LYS A 19 8.37 9.22 -6.32
C LYS A 19 9.31 8.08 -6.72
N ARG A 20 10.62 8.31 -6.67
CA ARG A 20 11.61 7.28 -7.02
C ARG A 20 11.52 6.08 -6.08
N VAL A 21 11.47 6.30 -4.77
CA VAL A 21 11.35 5.22 -3.78
C VAL A 21 10.07 4.42 -3.97
N TYR A 22 8.92 5.09 -4.18
CA TYR A 22 7.67 4.38 -4.43
C TYR A 22 7.67 3.64 -5.77
N GLN A 23 8.29 4.19 -6.81
CA GLN A 23 8.44 3.51 -8.09
C GLN A 23 9.29 2.25 -7.97
N ASP A 24 10.43 2.34 -7.26
CA ASP A 24 11.30 1.20 -6.97
C ASP A 24 10.57 0.13 -6.15
N MET A 25 9.64 0.52 -5.26
CA MET A 25 8.80 -0.41 -4.50
C MET A 25 7.71 -1.07 -5.35
N LEU A 26 7.18 -0.40 -6.38
CA LEU A 26 6.17 -0.97 -7.28
C LEU A 26 6.74 -2.09 -8.16
N ASP A 27 8.02 -1.99 -8.53
CA ASP A 27 8.71 -3.01 -9.32
C ASP A 27 9.09 -4.25 -8.47
N GLN A 28 9.02 -4.14 -7.14
CA GLN A 28 9.22 -5.27 -6.24
C GLN A 28 7.99 -6.16 -6.19
N LYS A 29 8.20 -7.48 -6.21
CA LYS A 29 7.12 -8.46 -6.04
C LYS A 29 6.44 -8.23 -4.69
N VAL A 30 5.11 -8.26 -4.70
CA VAL A 30 4.30 -8.25 -3.47
C VAL A 30 4.76 -9.41 -2.57
N PRO A 31 5.10 -9.14 -1.29
CA PRO A 31 5.56 -10.21 -0.39
C PRO A 31 4.51 -11.28 -0.19
N ASP A 32 4.95 -12.55 -0.10
CA ASP A 32 4.08 -13.73 0.00
C ASP A 32 3.07 -13.64 1.15
N ARG A 33 3.48 -13.06 2.28
CA ARG A 33 2.60 -12.84 3.44
C ARG A 33 1.34 -12.03 3.10
N PHE A 34 1.42 -11.06 2.19
CA PHE A 34 0.24 -10.29 1.78
C PHE A 34 -0.69 -11.13 0.92
N LEU A 35 -0.14 -11.96 0.02
CA LEU A 35 -0.91 -12.90 -0.79
C LEU A 35 -1.60 -13.95 0.10
N ASP A 36 -0.92 -14.42 1.13
CA ASP A 36 -1.48 -15.36 2.12
C ASP A 36 -2.65 -14.73 2.88
N LEU A 37 -2.50 -13.48 3.33
CA LEU A 37 -3.58 -12.75 4.03
C LEU A 37 -4.78 -12.49 3.12
N LEU A 38 -4.55 -12.13 1.85
CA LEU A 38 -5.62 -11.96 0.87
C LEU A 38 -6.36 -13.29 0.60
N SER A 39 -5.62 -14.40 0.57
CA SER A 39 -6.21 -15.74 0.42
C SER A 39 -7.06 -16.10 1.63
N GLN A 40 -6.54 -15.89 2.85
CA GLN A 40 -7.29 -16.10 4.09
C GLN A 40 -8.56 -15.26 4.15
N LEU A 41 -8.53 -14.01 3.67
CA LEU A 41 -9.70 -13.13 3.65
C LEU A 41 -10.76 -13.63 2.66
N LYS A 42 -10.35 -14.04 1.45
CA LYS A 42 -11.26 -14.64 0.46
C LYS A 42 -11.90 -15.93 0.97
N GLU A 43 -11.13 -16.77 1.65
CA GLU A 43 -11.65 -18.01 2.25
C GLU A 43 -12.67 -17.73 3.36
N GLN A 44 -12.48 -16.66 4.14
CA GLN A 44 -13.44 -16.23 5.15
C GLN A 44 -14.74 -15.71 4.53
N GLU A 45 -14.67 -14.93 3.44
CA GLU A 45 -15.87 -14.49 2.69
C GLU A 45 -16.62 -15.65 2.03
N GLN A 46 -15.89 -16.69 1.60
CA GLN A 46 -16.47 -17.85 0.92
C GLN A 46 -17.02 -18.91 1.87
N LYS A 47 -16.68 -18.87 3.17
CA LYS A 47 -17.36 -19.70 4.16
C LYS A 47 -18.78 -19.16 4.32
N PRO A 48 -19.82 -19.88 3.86
CA PRO A 48 -21.16 -19.53 4.25
C PRO A 48 -21.20 -19.67 5.77
N GLU A 49 -21.80 -18.70 6.44
CA GLU A 49 -22.21 -18.74 7.85
C GLU A 49 -23.05 -20.02 8.13
N GLN A 50 -22.42 -21.19 8.21
CA GLN A 50 -23.00 -22.40 8.79
C GLN A 50 -22.85 -22.29 10.30
N GLY A 51 -23.57 -21.31 10.86
CA GLY A 51 -23.57 -21.00 12.29
C GLY A 51 -24.85 -20.33 12.80
N GLY A 52 -25.87 -20.17 11.96
CA GLY A 52 -27.09 -19.42 12.29
C GLY A 52 -28.41 -20.18 12.04
N SER A 53 -28.46 -21.49 12.25
CA SER A 53 -29.74 -22.20 12.33
C SER A 53 -29.60 -23.51 13.10
N SER A 54 -29.71 -23.46 14.43
CA SER A 54 -30.25 -24.52 15.30
C SER A 54 -30.12 -24.14 16.78
N ARG A 55 -30.96 -23.22 17.25
CA ARG A 55 -31.83 -23.35 18.43
C ARG A 55 -32.66 -22.09 18.63
#